data_AF-B5Y5L4-F1
#
_entry.id   AF-B5Y5L4-F1
#
_cell.length_a   1.000
_cell.length_b   1.000
_cell.length_c   1.000
_cell.angle_alpha   90.00
_cell.angle_beta   90.00
_cell.angle_gamma   90.00
#
_symmetry.space_group_name_H-M   'P 1'
#
loop_
_entity.id
_entity.type
_entity.pdbx_description
1 polymer ?
#
loop_
_entity_poly.entity_id
_entity_poly.type
_entity_poly.pdbx_seq_one_letter_code
_entity_poly.pdbx_strand_id
1 'polypeptide(L)'
;MMKLALIASLVAGAAAFAPASKQASSSALKAFENEAGVIQPTGFFDPFGLSKGKDMATFDQYRTAELKHGRVAMLCVIGYVVPEFYRFPGDIAPGLKFADVPNGVAALSAIPALGWAQIFFLVGAVDYWGVLGDFEYGKPDLDADTLAKRQTQELQNGRLAMLATLELLRHDSQNYVSPGFDGLDNLITGLPFLY
;
A
#
# COMPACT_ATOMS: atom_id res chain seq x y z
N MET A 1 11.66 22.55 -69.07
CA MET A 1 10.82 22.36 -67.86
C MET A 1 10.55 20.89 -67.49
N MET A 2 10.67 19.89 -68.39
CA MET A 2 10.44 18.46 -68.07
C MET A 2 11.53 17.74 -67.23
N LYS A 3 12.75 18.26 -67.13
CA LYS A 3 13.86 17.57 -66.41
C LYS A 3 13.86 17.74 -64.89
N LEU A 4 13.19 18.77 -64.36
CA LEU A 4 13.10 19.03 -62.92
C LEU A 4 11.99 18.19 -62.25
N ALA A 5 10.91 17.90 -62.96
CA ALA A 5 9.80 17.09 -62.43
C ALA A 5 10.19 15.62 -62.16
N LEU A 6 11.12 15.07 -62.96
CA LEU A 6 11.54 13.67 -62.87
C LEU A 6 12.46 13.39 -61.66
N ILE A 7 13.18 14.42 -61.19
CA ILE A 7 14.03 14.33 -59.99
C ILE A 7 13.18 14.42 -58.72
N ALA A 8 12.10 15.22 -58.73
CA ALA A 8 11.19 15.35 -57.59
C ALA A 8 10.41 14.06 -57.30
N SER A 9 10.03 13.28 -58.33
CA SER A 9 9.34 11.99 -58.15
C SER A 9 10.24 10.89 -57.59
N LEU A 10 11.55 10.95 -57.82
CA LEU A 10 12.52 9.97 -57.30
C LEU A 10 12.82 10.20 -55.81
N VAL A 11 12.82 11.45 -55.35
CA VAL A 11 13.00 11.78 -53.92
C VAL A 11 11.74 11.42 -53.11
N ALA A 12 10.56 11.54 -53.70
CA ALA A 12 9.30 11.13 -53.07
C ALA A 12 9.21 9.60 -52.84
N GLY A 13 9.86 8.78 -53.69
CA GLY A 13 9.87 7.32 -53.54
C GLY A 13 10.75 6.80 -52.40
N ALA A 14 11.82 7.53 -52.03
CA ALA A 14 12.76 7.09 -51.01
C ALA A 14 12.22 7.26 -49.57
N ALA A 15 11.35 8.25 -49.34
CA ALA A 15 10.76 8.49 -48.02
C ALA A 15 9.66 7.46 -47.66
N ALA A 16 9.04 6.83 -48.65
CA ALA A 16 8.00 5.80 -48.45
C ALA A 16 8.56 4.43 -48.03
N PHE A 17 9.88 4.23 -48.15
CA PHE A 17 10.59 3.00 -47.77
C PHE A 17 11.50 3.18 -46.55
N ALA A 18 11.37 4.30 -45.83
CA ALA A 18 12.03 4.45 -44.54
C ALA A 18 11.45 3.40 -43.58
N PRO A 19 12.28 2.59 -42.89
CA PRO A 19 11.77 1.67 -41.88
C PRO A 19 11.01 2.49 -40.85
N ALA A 20 9.70 2.24 -40.71
CA ALA A 20 8.94 2.79 -39.62
C ALA A 20 9.71 2.48 -38.34
N SER A 21 10.03 3.51 -37.56
CA SER A 21 10.58 3.31 -36.23
C SER A 21 9.58 2.40 -35.52
N LYS A 22 9.97 1.14 -35.29
CA LYS A 22 9.20 0.27 -34.41
C LYS A 22 9.24 1.01 -33.08
N GLN A 23 8.13 1.67 -32.75
CA GLN A 23 7.89 2.14 -31.41
C GLN A 23 8.15 0.93 -30.53
N ALA A 24 9.21 0.98 -29.74
CA ALA A 24 9.58 -0.11 -28.87
C ALA A 24 8.38 -0.35 -27.97
N SER A 25 7.57 -1.37 -28.30
CA SER A 25 6.60 -1.89 -27.37
C SER A 25 7.43 -2.36 -26.20
N SER A 26 7.33 -1.66 -25.08
CA SER A 26 8.11 -1.93 -23.88
C SER A 26 7.88 -3.36 -23.44
N SER A 27 8.76 -4.26 -23.85
CA SER A 27 8.83 -5.66 -23.39
C SER A 27 8.98 -5.73 -21.87
N ALA A 28 9.51 -4.67 -21.25
CA ALA A 28 9.57 -4.50 -19.81
C ALA A 28 8.18 -4.43 -19.13
N LEU A 29 7.14 -3.87 -19.78
CA LEU A 29 5.79 -3.84 -19.17
C LEU A 29 5.12 -5.22 -19.21
N LYS A 30 5.37 -6.01 -20.26
CA LYS A 30 4.82 -7.36 -20.42
C LYS A 30 5.37 -8.40 -19.44
N ALA A 31 6.55 -8.15 -18.87
CA ALA A 31 7.16 -9.04 -17.88
C ALA A 31 6.39 -9.03 -16.54
N PHE A 32 5.74 -7.92 -16.21
CA PHE A 32 5.06 -7.72 -14.91
C PHE A 32 3.54 -7.83 -14.98
N GLU A 33 2.96 -8.07 -16.17
CA GLU A 33 1.50 -8.15 -16.39
C GLU A 33 0.86 -9.40 -15.73
N ASN A 34 1.64 -10.45 -15.44
CA ASN A 34 1.17 -11.70 -14.83
C ASN A 34 1.48 -11.83 -13.33
N GLU A 35 2.03 -10.79 -12.71
CA GLU A 35 2.36 -10.81 -11.28
C GLU A 35 1.12 -10.62 -10.41
N ALA A 36 1.13 -11.22 -9.21
CA ALA A 36 0.06 -11.04 -8.23
C ALA A 36 -0.21 -9.55 -8.01
N GLY A 37 -1.47 -9.11 -7.92
CA GLY A 37 -1.82 -7.70 -7.71
C GLY A 37 -2.02 -6.84 -8.96
N VAL A 38 -1.87 -7.39 -10.17
CA VAL A 38 -2.37 -6.80 -11.43
C VAL A 38 -3.86 -7.12 -11.56
N ILE A 39 -4.71 -6.10 -11.58
CA ILE A 39 -6.17 -6.28 -11.59
C ILE A 39 -6.82 -5.29 -12.56
N GLN A 40 -7.90 -5.69 -13.22
CA GLN A 40 -8.76 -4.79 -13.98
C GLN A 40 -9.54 -3.88 -13.01
N PRO A 41 -9.76 -2.58 -13.28
CA PRO A 41 -9.62 -1.86 -14.56
C PRO A 41 -8.26 -1.19 -14.81
N THR A 42 -7.35 -1.15 -13.82
CA THR A 42 -6.08 -0.41 -13.94
C THR A 42 -4.95 -1.21 -14.57
N GLY A 43 -5.04 -2.54 -14.59
CA GLY A 43 -3.96 -3.40 -15.06
C GLY A 43 -2.66 -3.15 -14.30
N PHE A 44 -1.53 -3.16 -15.00
CA PHE A 44 -0.23 -2.80 -14.44
C PHE A 44 -0.14 -1.27 -14.27
N PHE A 45 -0.25 -0.80 -13.03
CA PHE A 45 -0.30 0.63 -12.69
C PHE A 45 1.09 1.15 -12.29
N ASP A 46 1.84 1.68 -13.26
CA ASP A 46 3.11 2.38 -13.03
C ASP A 46 3.16 3.73 -13.81
N PRO A 47 2.50 4.79 -13.30
CA PRO A 47 2.45 6.08 -13.98
C PRO A 47 3.81 6.80 -14.03
N PHE A 48 4.71 6.52 -13.08
CA PHE A 48 6.02 7.15 -12.98
C PHE A 48 7.15 6.34 -13.64
N GLY A 49 6.84 5.17 -14.20
CA GLY A 49 7.82 4.32 -14.88
C GLY A 49 8.92 3.79 -13.95
N LEU A 50 8.62 3.62 -12.66
CA LEU A 50 9.57 3.15 -11.65
C LEU A 50 10.06 1.72 -11.89
N SER A 51 9.32 0.95 -12.71
CA SER A 51 9.66 -0.41 -13.16
C SER A 51 10.50 -0.44 -14.45
N LYS A 52 10.61 0.68 -15.19
CA LYS A 52 11.31 0.70 -16.49
C LYS A 52 12.83 0.60 -16.29
N GLY A 53 13.42 -0.48 -16.82
CA GLY A 53 14.88 -0.69 -16.82
C GLY A 53 15.46 -1.19 -15.50
N LYS A 54 14.62 -1.66 -14.56
CA LYS A 54 15.08 -2.27 -13.32
C LYS A 54 15.15 -3.78 -13.41
N ASP A 55 16.08 -4.34 -12.64
CA ASP A 55 16.26 -5.79 -12.51
C ASP A 55 15.12 -6.43 -11.69
N MET A 56 14.86 -7.71 -11.94
CA MET A 56 13.81 -8.47 -11.25
C MET A 56 14.00 -8.43 -9.72
N ALA A 57 15.24 -8.52 -9.25
CA ALA A 57 15.54 -8.46 -7.82
C ALA A 57 15.10 -7.13 -7.18
N THR A 58 15.14 -6.02 -7.92
CA THR A 58 14.71 -4.71 -7.41
C THR A 58 13.18 -4.61 -7.39
N PHE A 59 12.50 -5.25 -8.34
CA PHE A 59 11.05 -5.34 -8.35
C PHE A 59 10.53 -6.17 -7.16
N ASP A 60 11.18 -7.31 -6.87
CA ASP A 60 10.83 -8.17 -5.74
C ASP A 60 10.99 -7.44 -4.39
N GLN A 61 12.02 -6.60 -4.27
CA GLN A 61 12.20 -5.73 -3.11
C GLN A 61 11.06 -4.73 -2.96
N TYR A 62 10.61 -4.09 -4.05
CA TYR A 62 9.47 -3.17 -4.00
C TYR A 62 8.16 -3.87 -3.67
N ARG A 63 7.94 -5.07 -4.21
CA ARG A 63 6.77 -5.88 -3.85
C ARG A 63 6.79 -6.29 -2.38
N THR A 64 7.96 -6.69 -1.89
CA THR A 64 8.16 -7.03 -0.47
C THR A 64 7.89 -5.82 0.43
N ALA A 65 8.37 -4.63 0.04
CA ALA A 65 8.10 -3.39 0.74
C ALA A 65 6.60 -3.05 0.72
N GLU A 66 5.93 -3.15 -0.42
CA GLU A 66 4.48 -2.93 -0.56
C GLU A 66 3.69 -3.84 0.40
N LEU A 67 4.07 -5.12 0.47
CA LEU A 67 3.42 -6.09 1.34
C LEU A 67 3.64 -5.76 2.84
N LYS A 68 4.86 -5.35 3.23
CA LYS A 68 5.15 -4.93 4.62
C LYS A 68 4.31 -3.71 5.02
N HIS A 69 4.26 -2.67 4.18
CA HIS A 69 3.46 -1.48 4.45
C HIS A 69 1.96 -1.80 4.49
N GLY A 70 1.48 -2.64 3.57
CA GLY A 70 0.09 -3.09 3.54
C GLY A 70 -0.33 -3.82 4.83
N ARG A 71 0.49 -4.77 5.31
CA ARG A 71 0.20 -5.51 6.56
C ARG A 71 0.20 -4.60 7.78
N VAL A 72 1.18 -3.71 7.90
CA VAL A 72 1.24 -2.73 9.00
C VAL A 72 0.03 -1.79 8.95
N ALA A 73 -0.38 -1.34 7.76
CA ALA A 73 -1.55 -0.50 7.60
C ALA A 73 -2.86 -1.22 7.96
N MET A 74 -3.03 -2.50 7.60
CA MET A 74 -4.21 -3.28 8.03
C MET A 74 -4.29 -3.38 9.56
N LEU A 75 -3.18 -3.67 10.22
CA LEU A 75 -3.12 -3.71 11.69
C LEU A 75 -3.38 -2.33 12.30
N CYS A 76 -2.91 -1.25 11.66
CA CYS A 76 -3.17 0.12 12.10
C CYS A 76 -4.67 0.45 12.06
N VAL A 77 -5.37 0.15 10.96
CA VAL A 77 -6.82 0.39 10.85
C VAL A 77 -7.58 -0.36 11.95
N ILE A 78 -7.28 -1.66 12.15
CA ILE A 78 -7.89 -2.44 13.23
C ILE A 78 -7.53 -1.84 14.60
N GLY A 79 -6.29 -1.39 14.79
CA GLY A 79 -5.81 -0.75 16.00
C GLY A 79 -6.47 0.61 16.31
N TYR A 80 -6.97 1.33 15.32
CA TYR A 80 -7.78 2.54 15.53
C TYR A 80 -9.24 2.19 15.89
N VAL A 81 -9.80 1.17 15.24
CA VAL A 81 -11.23 0.82 15.39
C VAL A 81 -11.50 0.04 16.68
N VAL A 82 -10.68 -0.95 17.03
CA VAL A 82 -10.94 -1.84 18.17
C VAL A 82 -11.00 -1.12 19.53
N PRO A 83 -10.09 -0.18 19.86
CA PRO A 83 -10.13 0.55 21.13
C PRO A 83 -11.37 1.44 21.32
N GLU A 84 -12.10 1.74 20.25
CA GLU A 84 -13.39 2.45 20.31
C GLU A 84 -14.50 1.55 20.87
N PHE A 85 -14.49 0.27 20.49
CA PHE A 85 -15.51 -0.71 20.91
C PHE A 85 -15.16 -1.44 22.21
N TYR A 86 -13.88 -1.73 22.42
CA TYR A 86 -13.45 -2.55 23.56
C TYR A 86 -12.08 -2.13 24.09
N ARG A 87 -12.01 -1.94 25.41
CA ARG A 87 -10.76 -1.72 26.14
C ARG A 87 -10.49 -2.89 27.07
N PHE A 88 -9.24 -3.32 27.13
CA PHE A 88 -8.84 -4.40 28.03
C PHE A 88 -9.01 -3.99 29.50
N PRO A 89 -9.53 -4.87 30.37
CA PRO A 89 -9.56 -4.60 31.80
C PRO A 89 -8.15 -4.72 32.40
N GLY A 90 -7.71 -3.70 33.14
CA GLY A 90 -6.45 -3.73 33.88
C GLY A 90 -5.65 -2.43 33.82
N ASP A 91 -4.41 -2.52 34.30
CA ASP A 91 -3.43 -1.43 34.32
C ASP A 91 -2.32 -1.72 33.30
N ILE A 92 -2.00 -0.74 32.46
CA ILE A 92 -0.87 -0.76 31.52
C ILE A 92 0.45 -0.64 32.26
N ALA A 93 0.45 0.22 33.28
CA ALA A 93 1.59 0.55 34.12
C ALA A 93 1.06 0.84 35.53
N PRO A 94 1.88 0.75 36.60
CA PRO A 94 1.43 1.05 37.95
C PRO A 94 0.79 2.45 38.00
N GLY A 95 -0.54 2.50 38.15
CA GLY A 95 -1.32 3.74 38.20
C GLY A 95 -1.91 4.23 36.86
N LEU A 96 -1.72 3.54 35.73
CA LEU A 96 -2.32 3.88 34.43
C LEU A 96 -3.24 2.76 33.95
N LYS A 97 -4.56 3.01 33.93
CA LYS A 97 -5.55 2.05 33.42
C LYS A 97 -5.64 2.10 31.90
N PHE A 98 -5.96 0.96 31.28
CA PHE A 98 -6.30 0.93 29.85
C PHE A 98 -7.50 1.82 29.50
N ALA A 99 -8.42 2.05 30.45
CA ALA A 99 -9.58 2.92 30.28
C ALA A 99 -9.24 4.41 30.14
N ASP A 100 -8.13 4.85 30.74
CA ASP A 100 -7.74 6.26 30.81
C ASP A 100 -6.85 6.68 29.61
N VAL A 101 -6.54 5.74 28.71
CA VAL A 101 -5.75 6.03 27.51
C VAL A 101 -6.67 6.63 26.43
N PRO A 102 -6.34 7.85 25.94
CA PRO A 102 -7.09 8.47 24.86
C PRO A 102 -6.89 7.68 23.56
N ASN A 103 -7.86 7.74 22.65
CA ASN A 103 -7.75 7.06 21.35
C ASN A 103 -6.86 7.86 20.38
N GLY A 104 -6.36 7.19 19.35
CA GLY A 104 -5.63 7.82 18.25
C GLY A 104 -4.20 8.27 18.59
N VAL A 105 -3.73 9.34 17.98
CA VAL A 105 -2.38 9.92 18.14
C VAL A 105 -2.13 10.39 19.56
N ALA A 106 -3.17 10.73 20.32
CA ALA A 106 -3.06 11.06 21.73
C ALA A 106 -2.66 9.85 22.58
N ALA A 107 -2.95 8.62 22.15
CA ALA A 107 -2.52 7.40 22.83
C ALA A 107 -0.98 7.28 22.86
N LEU A 108 -0.31 7.83 21.83
CA LEU A 108 1.13 7.68 21.66
C LEU A 108 1.93 8.36 22.78
N SER A 109 1.44 9.51 23.27
CA SER A 109 2.06 10.25 24.37
C SER A 109 1.67 9.72 25.76
N ALA A 110 0.57 8.98 25.86
CA ALA A 110 0.10 8.39 27.12
C ALA A 110 0.89 7.14 27.52
N ILE A 111 1.48 6.42 26.56
CA ILE A 111 2.23 5.19 26.83
C ILE A 111 3.64 5.54 27.37
N PRO A 112 4.06 4.96 28.52
CA PRO A 112 5.37 5.21 29.08
C PRO A 112 6.50 4.74 28.15
N ALA A 113 7.64 5.43 28.18
CA ALA A 113 8.79 5.15 27.32
C ALA A 113 9.32 3.70 27.42
N LEU A 114 9.19 3.06 28.60
CA LEU A 114 9.54 1.65 28.77
C LEU A 114 8.61 0.71 27.99
N GLY A 115 7.32 1.05 27.86
CA GLY A 115 6.39 0.29 27.02
C GLY A 115 6.77 0.36 25.55
N TRP A 116 7.12 1.56 25.06
CA TRP A 116 7.66 1.74 23.72
C TRP A 116 8.94 0.94 23.48
N ALA A 117 9.87 0.96 24.43
CA ALA A 117 11.11 0.19 24.33
C ALA A 117 10.84 -1.32 24.20
N GLN A 118 9.87 -1.87 24.96
CA GLN A 118 9.46 -3.27 24.85
C GLN A 118 8.84 -3.59 23.49
N ILE A 119 7.96 -2.71 22.98
CA ILE A 119 7.33 -2.90 21.67
C ILE A 119 8.39 -2.88 20.56
N PHE A 120 9.26 -1.88 20.52
CA PHE A 120 10.32 -1.80 19.51
C PHE A 120 11.32 -2.95 19.62
N PHE A 121 11.64 -3.40 20.84
CA PHE A 121 12.50 -4.56 21.04
C PHE A 121 11.86 -5.83 20.49
N LEU A 122 10.57 -6.07 20.77
CA LEU A 122 9.85 -7.25 20.28
C LEU A 122 9.69 -7.22 18.77
N VAL A 123 9.25 -6.09 18.20
CA VAL A 123 9.11 -5.93 16.75
C VAL A 123 10.47 -6.09 16.06
N GLY A 124 11.52 -5.45 16.59
CA GLY A 124 12.87 -5.57 16.07
C GLY A 124 13.43 -7.00 16.14
N ALA A 125 13.14 -7.73 17.22
CA ALA A 125 13.49 -9.14 17.32
C ALA A 125 12.73 -9.97 16.28
N VAL A 126 11.42 -9.75 16.11
CA VAL A 126 10.61 -10.49 15.12
C VAL A 126 11.08 -10.19 13.69
N ASP A 127 11.38 -8.95 13.33
CA ASP A 127 11.88 -8.59 11.99
C ASP A 127 13.32 -9.09 11.75
N TYR A 128 14.13 -9.24 12.80
CA TYR A 128 15.51 -9.75 12.69
C TYR A 128 15.57 -11.27 12.57
N TRP A 129 14.78 -11.99 13.38
CA TRP A 129 14.77 -13.45 13.44
C TRP A 129 13.74 -14.08 12.49
N GLY A 130 12.66 -13.38 12.17
CA GLY A 130 11.60 -13.82 11.28
C GLY A 130 11.78 -13.31 9.87
N VAL A 131 11.92 -14.21 8.89
CA VAL A 131 11.85 -13.85 7.48
C VAL A 131 10.39 -13.52 7.16
N LEU A 132 10.07 -12.22 7.07
CA LEU A 132 8.93 -11.68 6.32
C LEU A 132 7.55 -12.30 6.57
N GLY A 133 7.26 -12.72 7.81
CA GLY A 133 5.98 -13.35 8.11
C GLY A 133 5.73 -14.64 7.33
N ASP A 134 6.78 -15.23 6.74
CA ASP A 134 6.74 -16.56 6.16
C ASP A 134 6.99 -17.59 7.28
N PHE A 135 6.17 -17.50 8.32
CA PHE A 135 6.22 -18.44 9.42
C PHE A 135 5.76 -19.80 8.88
N GLU A 136 6.60 -20.82 9.05
CA GLU A 136 6.26 -22.20 8.69
C GLU A 136 5.03 -22.69 9.48
N TYR A 137 4.83 -22.12 10.67
CA TYR A 137 3.67 -22.34 11.52
C TYR A 137 2.46 -21.52 11.04
N GLY A 138 1.41 -22.22 10.61
CA GLY A 138 0.10 -21.63 10.30
C GLY A 138 -0.16 -21.35 8.82
N LYS A 139 0.73 -21.79 7.91
CA LYS A 139 0.42 -21.82 6.48
C LYS A 139 -0.69 -22.85 6.23
N PRO A 140 -1.86 -22.44 5.74
CA PRO A 140 -2.85 -23.40 5.28
C PRO A 140 -2.33 -24.05 3.99
N ASP A 141 -2.36 -25.39 3.93
CA ASP A 141 -2.04 -26.16 2.72
C ASP A 141 -3.10 -25.87 1.65
N LEU A 142 -2.85 -24.83 0.86
CA LEU A 142 -3.74 -24.35 -0.18
C LEU A 142 -3.19 -24.70 -1.56
N ASP A 143 -4.10 -25.01 -2.48
CA ASP A 143 -3.78 -25.17 -3.90
C ASP A 143 -3.20 -23.87 -4.49
N ALA A 144 -2.30 -24.00 -5.46
CA ALA A 144 -1.52 -22.89 -6.03
C ALA A 144 -2.42 -21.77 -6.58
N ASP A 145 -3.52 -22.15 -7.24
CA ASP A 145 -4.51 -21.22 -7.79
C ASP A 145 -5.28 -20.46 -6.69
N THR A 146 -5.50 -21.10 -5.55
CA THR A 146 -6.19 -20.48 -4.41
C THR A 146 -5.24 -19.53 -3.67
N LEU A 147 -3.97 -19.91 -3.54
CA LEU A 147 -2.93 -19.10 -2.91
C LEU A 147 -2.72 -17.79 -3.66
N ALA A 148 -2.61 -17.83 -4.99
CA ALA A 148 -2.45 -16.63 -5.83
C ALA A 148 -3.64 -15.65 -5.68
N LYS A 149 -4.87 -16.18 -5.54
CA LYS A 149 -6.07 -15.36 -5.29
C LYS A 149 -6.02 -14.69 -3.92
N ARG A 150 -5.61 -15.42 -2.87
CA ARG A 150 -5.49 -14.87 -1.51
C ARG A 150 -4.41 -13.82 -1.40
N GLN A 151 -3.26 -14.03 -2.02
CA GLN A 151 -2.19 -13.02 -2.08
C GLN A 151 -2.65 -11.74 -2.79
N THR A 152 -3.42 -11.88 -3.87
CA THR A 152 -4.01 -10.71 -4.56
C THR A 152 -4.99 -9.98 -3.65
N GLN A 153 -5.84 -10.71 -2.90
CA GLN A 153 -6.77 -10.12 -1.93
C GLN A 153 -6.03 -9.41 -0.78
N GLU A 154 -4.96 -10.02 -0.26
CA GLU A 154 -4.12 -9.41 0.77
C GLU A 154 -3.52 -8.09 0.27
N LEU A 155 -2.96 -8.09 -0.94
CA LEU A 155 -2.39 -6.88 -1.51
C LEU A 155 -3.43 -5.78 -1.73
N GLN A 156 -4.64 -6.14 -2.20
CA GLN A 156 -5.75 -5.20 -2.39
C GLN A 156 -6.20 -4.57 -1.07
N ASN A 157 -6.43 -5.40 -0.05
CA ASN A 157 -6.79 -4.92 1.28
C ASN A 157 -5.66 -4.06 1.88
N GLY A 158 -4.40 -4.38 1.58
CA GLY A 158 -3.24 -3.61 2.04
C GLY A 158 -3.18 -2.23 1.40
N ARG A 159 -3.39 -2.15 0.08
CA ARG A 159 -3.48 -0.88 -0.66
C ARG A 159 -4.61 0.01 -0.13
N LEU A 160 -5.78 -0.58 0.10
CA LEU A 160 -6.92 0.15 0.68
C LEU A 160 -6.61 0.60 2.10
N ALA A 161 -6.03 -0.27 2.94
CA ALA A 161 -5.69 0.05 4.31
C ALA A 161 -4.62 1.15 4.44
N MET A 162 -3.69 1.25 3.49
CA MET A 162 -2.71 2.34 3.45
C MET A 162 -3.39 3.70 3.25
N LEU A 163 -4.40 3.77 2.37
CA LEU A 163 -5.19 4.99 2.18
C LEU A 163 -6.09 5.28 3.40
N ALA A 164 -6.72 4.25 3.96
CA ALA A 164 -7.57 4.40 5.14
C ALA A 164 -6.79 4.89 6.36
N THR A 165 -5.60 4.33 6.62
CA THR A 165 -4.71 4.77 7.72
C THR A 165 -4.32 6.23 7.58
N LEU A 166 -4.01 6.69 6.35
CA LEU A 166 -3.67 8.10 6.12
C LEU A 166 -4.84 9.02 6.44
N GLU A 167 -6.06 8.65 6.05
CA GLU A 167 -7.26 9.44 6.32
C GLU A 167 -7.61 9.47 7.80
N LEU A 168 -7.53 8.33 8.49
CA LEU A 168 -7.72 8.25 9.94
C LEU A 168 -6.70 9.13 10.67
N LEU A 169 -5.43 9.05 10.30
CA LEU A 169 -4.37 9.86 10.90
C LEU A 169 -4.57 11.35 10.63
N ARG A 170 -4.99 11.72 9.41
CA ARG A 170 -5.29 13.11 9.04
C ARG A 170 -6.44 13.66 9.89
N HIS A 171 -7.53 12.91 10.00
CA HIS A 171 -8.73 13.31 10.75
C HIS A 171 -8.41 13.45 12.25
N ASP A 172 -7.68 12.51 12.80
CA ASP A 172 -7.31 12.49 14.21
C ASP A 172 -6.30 13.60 14.57
N SER A 173 -5.35 13.89 13.69
CA SER A 173 -4.42 15.02 13.83
C SER A 173 -5.16 16.38 13.80
N GLN A 174 -6.16 16.53 12.94
CA GLN A 174 -6.99 17.73 12.89
C GLN A 174 -7.83 17.90 14.17
N ASN A 175 -8.41 16.81 14.67
CA ASN A 175 -9.14 16.79 15.92
C ASN A 175 -8.25 17.11 17.14
N TYR A 176 -6.98 16.72 17.10
CA TYR A 176 -6.00 17.03 18.14
C TYR A 176 -5.64 18.52 18.21
N VAL A 177 -5.54 19.22 17.08
CA VAL A 177 -5.14 20.64 17.02
C VAL A 177 -6.31 21.58 17.34
N SER A 178 -7.54 21.23 16.95
CA SER A 178 -8.73 22.00 17.28
C SER A 178 -9.90 21.06 17.61
N PRO A 179 -10.28 20.93 18.89
CA PRO A 179 -11.43 20.13 19.28
C PRO A 179 -12.69 20.66 18.61
N GLY A 180 -13.33 19.87 17.75
CA GLY A 180 -14.54 20.26 17.02
C GLY A 180 -14.30 21.01 15.69
N PHE A 181 -13.12 20.89 15.07
CA PHE A 181 -12.92 21.30 13.67
C PHE A 181 -13.53 20.28 12.69
N ASP A 182 -14.76 19.86 12.94
CA ASP A 182 -15.56 19.13 11.97
C ASP A 182 -16.47 20.15 11.29
N GLY A 183 -15.96 20.80 10.23
CA GLY A 183 -16.81 21.37 9.17
C GLY A 183 -17.59 20.30 8.38
N LEU A 184 -17.71 19.09 8.94
CA LEU A 184 -18.18 17.83 8.38
C LEU A 184 -18.83 16.96 9.48
N ASP A 185 -19.53 17.57 10.44
CA ASP A 185 -20.40 16.94 11.46
C ASP A 185 -21.46 15.94 10.89
N ASN A 186 -21.47 15.69 9.56
CA ASN A 186 -22.40 14.81 8.84
C ASN A 186 -21.75 13.71 7.98
N LEU A 187 -20.41 13.54 7.93
CA LEU A 187 -19.81 12.56 7.00
C LEU A 187 -19.26 11.28 7.65
N ILE A 188 -19.00 11.28 8.96
CA ILE A 188 -18.60 10.06 9.69
C ILE A 188 -19.58 9.69 10.82
N THR A 189 -20.33 10.65 11.36
CA THR A 189 -21.54 10.41 12.19
C THR A 189 -22.75 9.96 11.35
N GLY A 190 -22.62 9.89 10.02
CA GLY A 190 -23.65 9.49 9.07
C GLY A 190 -23.77 7.98 8.79
N LEU A 191 -23.28 7.09 9.66
CA LEU A 191 -23.59 5.66 9.58
C LEU A 191 -24.82 5.37 10.47
N PRO A 192 -26.05 5.28 9.91
CA PRO A 192 -27.29 5.15 10.67
C PRO A 192 -27.48 3.79 11.37
N PHE A 193 -26.43 2.97 11.51
CA PHE A 193 -26.50 1.65 12.15
C PHE A 193 -25.70 1.53 13.45
N LEU A 194 -25.10 2.63 13.94
CA LEU A 194 -24.36 2.66 15.21
C LEU A 194 -24.94 3.67 16.21
N TYR A 195 -26.27 3.66 16.35
CA TYR A 195 -26.99 4.17 17.52
C TYR A 195 -27.83 3.04 18.12
#